data_AF-A0A957VLJ1-F1
#
_entry.id   AF-A0A957VLJ1-F1
#
_cell.length_a   1.000
_cell.length_b   1.000
_cell.length_c   1.000
_cell.angle_alpha   90.00
_cell.angle_beta   90.00
_cell.angle_gamma   90.00
#
_symmetry.space_group_name_H-M   'P 1'
#
loop_
_entity.id
_entity.type
_entity.pdbx_description
1 polymer ?
#
loop_
_entity_poly.entity_id
_entity_poly.type
_entity_poly.pdbx_seq_one_letter_code
_entity_poly.pdbx_strand_id
1 'polypeptide(L)'
;EVKHKTNKRRVVKERMPTPALVTTLDDDAAAFVDRACPYAVDALQPRLWNSYRRITLVDLVRQARITLDVDLCFDWQERRAALPHIVIAEVKQARTSHAAPFIRLMQQYHIRATGFSKYCMGASLLYPDLKQNRFKQKQRLLAKLAADDDGAAPVGELNSAGNVMVLPWLPSHFAVEGGYHELHRSL
;
A
#
# COMPACT_ATOMS: atom_id res chain seq x y z
N GLU A 1 13.51 -0.27 -9.54
CA GLU A 1 13.09 -1.49 -8.82
C GLU A 1 12.27 -2.37 -9.75
N VAL A 2 12.54 -3.68 -9.81
CA VAL A 2 11.71 -4.68 -10.52
C VAL A 2 11.11 -5.63 -9.50
N LYS A 3 9.80 -5.94 -9.63
CA LYS A 3 9.09 -6.88 -8.77
C LYS A 3 8.54 -8.03 -9.61
N HIS A 4 8.97 -9.25 -9.31
CA HIS A 4 8.48 -10.44 -9.98
C HIS A 4 7.74 -11.34 -8.98
N LYS A 5 6.50 -11.73 -9.30
CA LYS A 5 5.74 -12.70 -8.51
C LYS A 5 5.93 -14.11 -9.07
N THR A 6 6.49 -15.01 -8.27
CA THR A 6 6.73 -16.40 -8.66
C THR A 6 5.46 -17.25 -8.62
N ASN A 7 5.50 -18.41 -9.28
CA ASN A 7 4.43 -19.43 -9.24
C ASN A 7 4.13 -19.92 -7.80
N LYS A 8 5.11 -19.87 -6.88
CA LYS A 8 4.94 -20.12 -5.44
C LYS A 8 4.32 -18.92 -4.68
N ARG A 9 3.73 -17.96 -5.39
CA ARG A 9 3.10 -16.73 -4.86
C ARG A 9 4.04 -15.82 -4.06
N ARG A 10 5.36 -15.99 -4.15
CA ARG A 10 6.35 -15.12 -3.50
C ARG A 10 6.69 -13.96 -4.43
N VAL A 11 6.96 -12.78 -3.86
CA VAL A 11 7.43 -11.62 -4.64
C VAL A 11 8.93 -11.47 -4.42
N VAL A 12 9.71 -11.64 -5.49
CA VAL A 12 11.13 -11.30 -5.54
C VAL A 12 11.25 -9.83 -5.97
N LYS A 13 12.07 -9.07 -5.27
CA LYS A 13 12.29 -7.64 -5.53
C LYS A 13 13.76 -7.39 -5.76
N GLU A 14 14.08 -6.84 -6.91
CA GLU A 14 15.43 -6.44 -7.26
C GLU A 14 15.50 -4.93 -7.42
N ARG A 15 16.61 -4.33 -6.97
CA ARG A 15 16.78 -2.88 -6.90
C ARG A 15 18.20 -2.52 -7.32
N MET A 16 18.28 -1.48 -8.14
CA MET A 16 19.49 -0.73 -8.39
C MET A 16 19.35 0.62 -7.69
N PRO A 17 20.32 1.05 -6.88
CA PRO A 17 20.33 2.41 -6.34
C PRO A 17 20.58 3.40 -7.48
N THR A 18 19.90 4.54 -7.43
CA THR A 18 20.08 5.64 -8.40
C THR A 18 20.28 6.94 -7.60
N PRO A 19 21.13 7.87 -8.09
CA PRO A 19 21.42 9.11 -7.37
C PRO A 19 20.20 10.04 -7.30
N ALA A 20 19.29 9.94 -8.28
CA ALA A 20 18.05 10.70 -8.35
C ALA A 20 16.91 9.83 -8.91
N LEU A 21 15.71 10.42 -9.00
CA LEU A 21 14.58 9.80 -9.68
C LEU A 21 14.89 9.66 -11.17
N VAL A 22 14.91 8.42 -11.65
CA VAL A 22 15.15 8.11 -13.06
C VAL A 22 13.84 8.20 -13.84
N THR A 23 13.80 9.09 -14.84
CA THR A 23 12.66 9.28 -15.74
C THR A 23 12.89 8.67 -17.13
N THR A 24 14.14 8.35 -17.46
CA THR A 24 14.58 7.69 -18.69
C THR A 24 15.61 6.62 -18.33
N LEU A 25 15.54 5.44 -18.94
CA LEU A 25 16.50 4.37 -18.69
C LEU A 25 17.81 4.69 -19.42
N ASP A 26 18.89 4.86 -18.67
CA ASP A 26 20.26 4.87 -19.20
C ASP A 26 20.76 3.44 -19.41
N ASP A 27 21.99 3.29 -19.93
CA ASP A 27 22.56 1.98 -20.25
C ASP A 27 22.66 1.05 -19.01
N ASP A 28 23.01 1.60 -17.86
CA ASP A 28 23.10 0.84 -16.60
C ASP A 28 21.71 0.39 -16.12
N ALA A 29 20.72 1.27 -16.16
CA ALA A 29 19.34 0.95 -15.80
C ALA A 29 18.72 -0.04 -16.79
N ALA A 30 19.02 0.09 -18.09
CA ALA A 30 18.58 -0.85 -19.12
C ALA A 30 19.18 -2.24 -18.88
N ALA A 31 20.49 -2.34 -18.66
CA ALA A 31 21.16 -3.60 -18.33
C ALA A 31 20.62 -4.22 -17.02
N PHE A 32 20.29 -3.40 -16.02
CA PHE A 32 19.61 -3.86 -14.81
C PHE A 32 18.23 -4.45 -15.11
N VAL A 33 17.43 -3.79 -15.94
CA VAL A 33 16.10 -4.24 -16.33
C VAL A 33 16.17 -5.53 -17.14
N ASP A 34 17.02 -5.62 -18.17
CA ASP A 34 17.14 -6.83 -19.01
C ASP A 34 17.54 -8.07 -18.21
N ARG A 35 18.36 -7.90 -17.17
CA ARG A 35 18.71 -8.99 -16.25
C ARG A 35 17.56 -9.38 -15.32
N ALA A 36 16.85 -8.40 -14.77
CA ALA A 36 15.87 -8.60 -13.70
C ALA A 36 14.43 -8.83 -14.20
N CYS A 37 14.16 -8.54 -15.48
CA CYS A 37 12.84 -8.54 -16.10
C CYS A 37 12.82 -9.50 -17.29
N PRO A 38 11.79 -10.35 -17.45
CA PRO A 38 11.69 -11.25 -18.62
C PRO A 38 11.27 -10.53 -19.91
N TYR A 39 11.04 -9.22 -19.86
CA TYR A 39 10.63 -8.41 -21.00
C TYR A 39 11.78 -7.51 -21.41
N ALA A 40 12.01 -7.39 -22.72
CA ALA A 40 12.98 -6.45 -23.28
C ALA A 40 12.67 -5.03 -22.82
N VAL A 41 13.72 -4.25 -22.53
CA VAL A 41 13.61 -2.83 -22.14
C VAL A 41 12.72 -2.04 -23.09
N ASP A 42 12.85 -2.24 -24.40
CA ASP A 42 12.09 -1.51 -25.43
C ASP A 42 10.59 -1.83 -25.43
N ALA A 43 10.17 -2.94 -24.81
CA ALA A 43 8.77 -3.27 -24.65
C ALA A 43 8.13 -2.57 -23.43
N LEU A 44 8.95 -1.95 -22.58
CA LEU A 44 8.48 -1.24 -21.40
C LEU A 44 8.22 0.22 -21.72
N GLN A 45 7.12 0.72 -21.18
CA GLN A 45 6.72 2.11 -21.31
C GLN A 45 6.25 2.61 -19.95
N PRO A 46 6.63 3.84 -19.58
CA PRO A 46 6.11 4.45 -18.37
C PRO A 46 4.60 4.68 -18.54
N ARG A 47 3.83 4.39 -17.48
CA ARG A 47 2.36 4.41 -17.52
C ARG A 47 1.70 5.12 -16.36
N LEU A 48 2.44 5.40 -15.30
CA LEU A 48 1.87 5.84 -14.03
C LEU A 48 2.98 6.36 -13.13
N TRP A 49 2.79 7.55 -12.60
CA TRP A 49 3.39 8.02 -11.36
C TRP A 49 2.50 7.64 -10.18
N ASN A 50 3.13 7.26 -9.08
CA ASN A 50 2.46 6.92 -7.83
C ASN A 50 3.17 7.67 -6.71
N SER A 51 2.54 8.72 -6.21
CA SER A 51 3.04 9.59 -5.15
C SER A 51 2.23 9.40 -3.87
N TYR A 52 2.89 9.51 -2.72
CA TYR A 52 2.28 9.41 -1.39
C TYR A 52 3.27 9.92 -0.34
N ARG A 53 2.76 10.26 0.85
CA ARG A 53 3.59 10.45 2.04
C ARG A 53 3.56 9.19 2.89
N ARG A 54 4.70 8.73 3.40
CA ARG A 54 4.80 7.51 4.22
C ARG A 54 5.21 7.83 5.64
N ILE A 55 4.41 7.35 6.59
CA ILE A 55 4.78 7.22 7.99
C ILE A 55 5.24 5.79 8.21
N THR A 56 6.38 5.59 8.89
CA THR A 56 6.88 4.25 9.24
C THR A 56 7.01 4.14 10.75
N LEU A 57 6.33 3.15 11.33
CA LEU A 57 6.43 2.78 12.74
C LEU A 57 7.21 1.47 12.85
N VAL A 58 8.17 1.40 13.78
CA VAL A 58 9.02 0.23 13.96
C VAL A 58 8.95 -0.22 15.41
N ASP A 59 8.66 -1.50 15.61
CA ASP A 59 8.77 -2.20 16.88
C ASP A 59 10.01 -3.10 16.83
N LEU A 60 11.07 -2.70 17.53
CA LEU A 60 12.35 -3.40 17.55
C LEU A 60 12.30 -4.70 18.36
N VAL A 61 11.43 -4.77 19.37
CA VAL A 61 11.30 -5.95 20.24
C VAL A 61 10.58 -7.07 19.50
N ARG A 62 9.46 -6.74 18.85
CA ARG A 62 8.65 -7.73 18.10
C ARG A 62 9.10 -7.90 16.64
N GLN A 63 10.13 -7.15 16.22
CA GLN A 63 10.63 -7.13 14.84
C GLN A 63 9.50 -6.90 13.83
N ALA A 64 8.68 -5.88 14.10
CA ALA A 64 7.56 -5.49 13.28
C ALA A 64 7.75 -4.08 12.72
N ARG A 65 7.28 -3.88 11.49
CA ARG A 65 7.25 -2.56 10.85
C ARG A 65 5.87 -2.33 10.24
N ILE A 66 5.30 -1.18 10.56
CA ILE A 66 4.04 -0.71 9.99
C ILE A 66 4.37 0.48 9.10
N THR A 67 3.83 0.50 7.88
CA THR A 67 3.91 1.67 7.01
C THR A 67 2.51 2.17 6.71
N LEU A 68 2.28 3.46 6.88
CA LEU A 68 1.04 4.14 6.54
C LEU A 68 1.33 5.05 5.35
N ASP A 69 0.74 4.74 4.20
CA ASP A 69 0.82 5.60 3.03
C ASP A 69 -0.45 6.46 2.97
N VAL A 70 -0.26 7.77 3.01
CA VAL A 70 -1.31 8.80 2.98
C VAL A 70 -1.14 9.70 1.76
N ASP A 71 -2.20 10.44 1.41
CA ASP A 71 -2.25 11.33 0.24
C ASP A 71 -1.84 10.60 -1.05
N LEU A 72 -2.37 9.40 -1.23
CA LEU A 72 -2.04 8.57 -2.37
C LEU A 72 -2.59 9.20 -3.64
N CYS A 73 -1.71 9.50 -4.60
CA CYS A 73 -2.06 10.09 -5.87
C CYS A 73 -1.42 9.31 -7.03
N PHE A 74 -2.22 9.11 -8.06
CA PHE A 74 -1.83 8.48 -9.30
C PHE A 74 -1.95 9.49 -10.42
N ASP A 75 -0.92 9.63 -11.23
CA ASP A 75 -0.93 10.58 -12.35
C ASP A 75 -0.16 10.05 -13.55
N TRP A 76 -0.61 10.41 -14.74
CA TRP A 76 0.10 10.18 -15.99
C TRP A 76 -0.44 11.13 -17.05
N GLN A 77 0.43 11.99 -17.61
CA GLN A 77 0.02 13.04 -18.54
C GLN A 77 -1.12 13.89 -17.94
N GLU A 78 -2.22 14.07 -18.67
CA GLU A 78 -3.38 14.85 -18.22
C GLU A 78 -4.31 14.08 -17.27
N ARG A 79 -4.02 12.80 -17.00
CA ARG A 79 -4.87 11.94 -16.17
C ARG A 79 -4.38 11.95 -14.74
N ARG A 80 -5.29 12.16 -13.80
CA ARG A 80 -4.99 12.16 -12.37
C ARG A 80 -6.12 11.49 -11.58
N ALA A 81 -5.74 10.69 -10.60
CA ALA A 81 -6.63 10.07 -9.63
C ALA A 81 -6.02 10.16 -8.24
N ALA A 82 -6.58 11.03 -7.40
CA ALA A 82 -6.23 11.14 -6.00
C ALA A 82 -7.15 10.25 -5.16
N LEU A 83 -6.62 9.71 -4.07
CA LEU A 83 -7.38 9.03 -3.03
C LEU A 83 -7.24 9.82 -1.73
N PRO A 84 -7.85 11.03 -1.66
CA PRO A 84 -7.87 11.79 -0.42
C PRO A 84 -8.62 10.99 0.63
N HIS A 85 -8.24 11.18 1.88
CA HIS A 85 -8.84 10.49 3.03
C HIS A 85 -8.70 8.96 3.03
N ILE A 86 -7.83 8.39 2.21
CA ILE A 86 -7.54 6.94 2.22
C ILE A 86 -6.11 6.71 2.71
N VAL A 87 -5.97 5.80 3.67
CA VAL A 87 -4.70 5.31 4.19
C VAL A 87 -4.47 3.88 3.75
N ILE A 88 -3.30 3.59 3.21
CA ILE A 88 -2.84 2.22 2.97
C ILE A 88 -1.87 1.84 4.09
N ALA A 89 -2.35 1.07 5.05
CA ALA A 89 -1.53 0.51 6.12
C ALA A 89 -0.95 -0.84 5.69
N GLU A 90 0.35 -1.06 5.83
CA GLU A 90 1.00 -2.36 5.57
C GLU A 90 1.80 -2.79 6.80
N VAL A 91 1.57 -4.01 7.28
CA VAL A 91 2.28 -4.61 8.41
C VAL A 91 3.28 -5.66 7.92
N LYS A 92 4.54 -5.56 8.33
CA LYS A 92 5.59 -6.54 8.06
C LYS A 92 6.15 -7.05 9.38
N GLN A 93 6.22 -8.36 9.53
CA GLN A 93 6.70 -9.01 10.76
C GLN A 93 7.59 -10.20 10.38
N ALA A 94 8.58 -10.50 11.23
CA ALA A 94 9.45 -11.67 11.03
C ALA A 94 8.66 -13.00 11.07
N ARG A 95 7.65 -13.09 11.94
CA ARG A 95 6.66 -14.17 11.97
C ARG A 95 5.26 -13.59 11.88
N THR A 96 4.43 -14.14 11.01
CA THR A 96 3.02 -13.75 10.90
C THR A 96 2.33 -14.02 12.23
N SER A 97 1.84 -12.98 12.91
CA SER A 97 1.13 -13.12 14.17
C SER A 97 -0.10 -12.24 14.20
N HIS A 98 -1.28 -12.86 14.27
CA HIS A 98 -2.54 -12.14 14.47
C HIS A 98 -2.62 -11.44 15.84
N ALA A 99 -1.72 -11.77 16.77
CA ALA A 99 -1.62 -11.12 18.07
C ALA A 99 -0.86 -9.78 18.04
N ALA A 100 -0.39 -9.32 16.87
CA ALA A 100 0.25 -8.02 16.74
C ALA A 100 -0.72 -6.91 17.21
N PRO A 101 -0.27 -5.96 18.06
CA PRO A 101 -1.16 -4.94 18.64
C PRO A 101 -1.92 -4.16 17.56
N PHE A 102 -1.22 -3.78 16.48
CA PHE A 102 -1.83 -3.09 15.36
C PHE A 102 -2.88 -3.93 14.63
N ILE A 103 -2.62 -5.22 14.38
CA ILE A 103 -3.59 -6.10 13.71
C ILE A 103 -4.84 -6.27 14.58
N ARG A 104 -4.66 -6.46 15.89
CA ARG A 104 -5.78 -6.55 16.84
C ARG A 104 -6.59 -5.27 16.90
N LEU A 105 -5.93 -4.12 16.93
CA LEU A 105 -6.58 -2.82 16.90
C LEU A 105 -7.45 -2.67 15.64
N MET A 106 -6.91 -2.99 14.47
CA MET A 106 -7.66 -2.94 13.22
C MET A 106 -8.87 -3.88 13.23
N GLN A 107 -8.73 -5.09 13.79
CA GLN A 107 -9.85 -6.02 13.96
C GLN A 107 -10.96 -5.47 14.87
N GLN A 108 -10.60 -4.76 15.95
CA GLN A 108 -11.57 -4.11 16.85
C GLN A 108 -12.38 -3.03 16.12
N TYR A 109 -11.76 -2.32 15.19
CA TYR A 109 -12.43 -1.36 14.31
C TYR A 109 -13.05 -2.01 13.06
N HIS A 110 -13.20 -3.34 13.03
CA HIS A 110 -13.73 -4.11 11.91
C HIS A 110 -13.02 -3.92 10.57
N ILE A 111 -11.79 -3.39 10.61
CA ILE A 111 -10.92 -3.22 9.46
C ILE A 111 -10.26 -4.56 9.15
N ARG A 112 -10.46 -5.04 7.92
CA ARG A 112 -9.89 -6.29 7.44
C ARG A 112 -8.75 -6.05 6.46
N ALA A 113 -7.77 -6.95 6.50
CA ALA A 113 -6.69 -6.91 5.55
C ALA A 113 -7.17 -7.33 4.14
N THR A 114 -6.67 -6.63 3.12
CA THR A 114 -6.99 -6.82 1.72
C THR A 114 -5.73 -6.68 0.86
N GLY A 115 -5.71 -7.34 -0.29
CA GLY A 115 -4.60 -7.17 -1.23
C GLY A 115 -4.71 -5.83 -1.97
N PHE A 116 -3.75 -4.92 -1.79
CA PHE A 116 -3.74 -3.63 -2.48
C PHE A 116 -2.42 -3.40 -3.24
N SER A 117 -2.49 -3.41 -4.57
CA SER A 117 -1.38 -3.02 -5.44
C SER A 117 -1.60 -1.60 -5.92
N LYS A 118 -0.76 -0.67 -5.46
CA LYS A 118 -0.82 0.75 -5.86
C LYS A 118 -0.77 0.91 -7.38
N TYR A 119 0.13 0.19 -8.05
CA TYR A 119 0.24 0.22 -9.51
C TYR A 119 -1.05 -0.25 -10.20
N CYS A 120 -1.60 -1.40 -9.80
CA CYS A 120 -2.80 -1.93 -10.46
C CYS A 120 -4.03 -1.07 -10.19
N MET A 121 -4.16 -0.52 -8.97
CA MET A 121 -5.24 0.39 -8.64
C MET A 121 -5.12 1.70 -9.42
N GLY A 122 -3.94 2.32 -9.43
CA GLY A 122 -3.67 3.52 -10.22
C GLY A 122 -3.95 3.31 -11.70
N ALA A 123 -3.46 2.22 -12.30
CA ALA A 123 -3.76 1.88 -13.68
C ALA A 123 -5.28 1.72 -13.93
N SER A 124 -6.00 1.05 -13.03
CA SER A 124 -7.46 0.88 -13.18
C SER A 124 -8.23 2.21 -13.11
N LEU A 125 -7.73 3.18 -12.35
CA LEU A 125 -8.34 4.50 -12.17
C LEU A 125 -7.99 5.47 -13.31
N LEU A 126 -6.75 5.41 -13.83
CA LEU A 126 -6.29 6.29 -14.91
C LEU A 126 -6.69 5.81 -16.32
N TYR A 127 -6.96 4.53 -16.50
CA TYR A 127 -7.24 3.95 -17.82
C TYR A 127 -8.57 3.18 -17.81
N PRO A 128 -9.71 3.87 -18.06
CA PRO A 128 -11.04 3.25 -18.09
C PRO A 128 -11.14 2.06 -19.06
N ASP A 129 -10.40 2.13 -20.18
CA ASP A 129 -10.38 1.10 -21.23
C ASP A 129 -9.75 -0.23 -20.77
N LEU A 130 -9.01 -0.24 -19.66
CA LEU A 130 -8.51 -1.48 -19.08
C LEU A 130 -9.67 -2.32 -18.55
N LYS A 131 -9.55 -3.65 -18.65
CA LYS A 131 -10.56 -4.59 -18.15
C LYS A 131 -10.83 -4.38 -16.64
N GLN A 132 -11.95 -3.72 -16.34
CA GLN A 132 -12.28 -3.26 -14.98
C GLN A 132 -12.75 -4.38 -14.03
N ASN A 133 -13.25 -5.51 -14.54
CA ASN A 133 -13.96 -6.52 -13.74
C ASN A 133 -13.15 -7.04 -12.53
N ARG A 134 -11.82 -7.13 -12.64
CA ARG A 134 -10.93 -7.56 -11.54
C ARG A 134 -10.71 -6.49 -10.47
N PHE A 135 -11.02 -5.22 -10.76
CA PHE A 135 -10.77 -4.08 -9.89
C PHE A 135 -12.04 -3.50 -9.27
N LYS A 136 -13.22 -3.75 -9.86
CA LYS A 136 -14.53 -3.25 -9.40
C LYS A 136 -14.76 -3.40 -7.89
N GLN A 137 -14.43 -4.55 -7.31
CA GLN A 137 -14.60 -4.78 -5.87
C GLN A 137 -13.78 -3.79 -5.03
N LYS A 138 -12.52 -3.53 -5.42
CA LYS A 138 -11.64 -2.61 -4.70
C LYS A 138 -11.99 -1.15 -4.96
N GLN A 139 -12.40 -0.82 -6.18
CA GLN A 139 -12.90 0.51 -6.51
C GLN A 139 -14.16 0.85 -5.68
N ARG A 140 -15.09 -0.10 -5.53
CA ARG A 140 -16.26 0.09 -4.65
C ARG A 140 -15.87 0.25 -3.18
N LEU A 141 -14.91 -0.52 -2.69
CA LEU A 141 -14.39 -0.35 -1.33
C LEU A 141 -13.81 1.07 -1.12
N LEU A 142 -12.99 1.54 -2.07
CA LEU A 142 -12.43 2.89 -2.02
C LEU A 142 -13.52 3.96 -2.06
N ALA A 143 -14.51 3.82 -2.95
CA ALA A 143 -15.62 4.77 -3.06
C ALA A 143 -16.45 4.82 -1.77
N LYS A 144 -16.71 3.65 -1.16
CA LYS A 144 -17.40 3.58 0.13
C LYS A 144 -16.60 4.28 1.23
N LEU A 145 -15.32 3.95 1.37
CA LEU A 145 -14.43 4.55 2.36
C LEU A 145 -14.26 6.06 2.20
N ALA A 146 -14.28 6.56 0.97
CA ALA A 146 -14.20 7.99 0.68
C ALA A 146 -15.53 8.72 0.92
N ALA A 147 -16.67 8.01 0.90
CA ALA A 147 -17.99 8.57 1.16
C ALA A 147 -18.36 8.54 2.66
N ASP A 148 -17.84 7.57 3.42
CA ASP A 148 -18.15 7.33 4.84
C ASP A 148 -17.40 8.30 5.81
N ASP A 149 -17.20 9.58 5.45
CA ASP A 149 -16.61 10.62 6.32
C ASP A 149 -17.46 10.91 7.59
N ASP A 150 -18.63 10.26 7.72
CA ASP A 150 -19.56 10.34 8.86
C ASP A 150 -19.47 9.18 9.88
N GLY A 151 -18.35 8.46 9.95
CA GLY A 151 -18.00 7.67 11.15
C GLY A 151 -18.51 6.23 11.24
N ALA A 152 -18.88 5.59 10.13
CA ALA A 152 -19.21 4.15 10.11
C ALA A 152 -18.06 3.31 9.52
N ALA A 153 -17.47 2.42 10.33
CA ALA A 153 -16.47 1.47 9.84
C ALA A 153 -17.07 0.53 8.79
N PRO A 154 -16.46 0.39 7.59
CA PRO A 154 -17.07 -0.43 6.55
C PRO A 154 -16.86 -1.92 6.81
N VAL A 155 -17.98 -2.64 6.81
CA VAL A 155 -18.04 -4.10 6.72
C VAL A 155 -17.73 -4.53 5.28
N GLY A 156 -16.70 -5.37 5.10
CA GLY A 156 -16.36 -6.00 3.83
C GLY A 156 -15.94 -7.46 3.99
N GLU A 157 -16.46 -8.31 3.10
CA GLU A 157 -16.37 -9.77 3.06
C GLU A 157 -15.03 -10.35 2.59
N LEU A 158 -14.90 -11.64 2.93
CA LEU A 158 -13.76 -12.55 2.92
C LEU A 158 -12.90 -12.55 1.64
N ASN A 159 -11.59 -12.36 1.81
CA ASN A 159 -10.55 -13.25 1.26
C ASN A 159 -9.17 -12.95 1.89
N SER A 160 -8.59 -13.99 2.49
CA SER A 160 -7.36 -13.99 3.29
C SER A 160 -6.06 -13.90 2.48
N ALA A 161 -4.99 -13.44 3.16
CA ALA A 161 -3.56 -13.41 2.80
C ALA A 161 -2.95 -12.05 2.39
N GLY A 162 -3.40 -10.95 3.00
CA GLY A 162 -2.69 -9.67 2.96
C GLY A 162 -2.38 -9.17 4.37
N ASN A 163 -1.26 -8.45 4.55
CA ASN A 163 -1.02 -7.60 5.72
C ASN A 163 -1.27 -6.12 5.39
N VAL A 164 -1.94 -5.85 4.27
CA VAL A 164 -2.27 -4.51 3.82
C VAL A 164 -3.72 -4.25 4.18
N MET A 165 -4.02 -3.06 4.71
CA MET A 165 -5.34 -2.61 5.08
C MET A 165 -5.59 -1.26 4.43
N VAL A 166 -6.82 -1.02 4.00
CA VAL A 166 -7.25 0.22 3.37
C VAL A 166 -8.23 0.86 4.33
N LEU A 167 -7.85 2.03 4.86
CA LEU A 167 -8.54 2.69 5.96
C LEU A 167 -9.01 4.08 5.50
N PRO A 168 -10.09 4.62 6.07
CA PRO A 168 -10.36 6.05 5.96
C PRO A 168 -9.37 6.83 6.86
N TRP A 169 -9.03 8.05 6.47
CA TRP A 169 -8.30 9.01 7.30
C TRP A 169 -9.31 9.83 8.07
N LEU A 170 -9.38 9.66 9.38
CA LEU A 170 -10.26 10.42 10.27
C LEU A 170 -9.47 11.58 10.89
N PRO A 171 -9.75 12.85 10.54
CA PRO A 171 -9.04 14.00 11.09
C PRO A 171 -9.21 14.17 12.62
N SER A 172 -10.28 13.61 13.19
CA SER A 172 -10.77 13.91 14.55
C SER A 172 -10.51 12.83 15.61
N HIS A 173 -10.03 11.63 15.24
CA HIS A 173 -9.89 10.50 16.18
C HIS A 173 -8.44 10.08 16.49
N PHE A 174 -7.44 10.80 15.96
CA PHE A 174 -6.03 10.64 16.34
C PHE A 174 -5.56 11.69 17.36
N ALA A 175 -6.48 12.25 18.16
CA ALA A 175 -6.10 12.78 19.46
C ALA A 175 -5.75 11.58 20.35
N VAL A 176 -4.46 11.38 20.59
CA VAL A 176 -3.97 10.47 21.64
C VAL A 176 -4.37 11.08 22.98
N GLU A 177 -5.62 10.88 23.39
CA GLU A 177 -6.04 11.05 24.77
C GLU A 177 -5.77 9.75 25.52
N GLY A 178 -4.77 9.80 26.41
CA GLY A 178 -4.60 8.85 27.50
C GLY A 178 -3.64 7.69 27.25
N GLY A 179 -2.47 7.72 27.90
CA GLY A 179 -1.73 6.48 28.18
C GLY A 179 -0.20 6.52 28.21
N TYR A 180 0.44 7.68 28.39
CA TYR A 180 1.91 7.74 28.58
C TYR A 180 2.38 7.51 30.03
N HIS A 181 1.50 7.14 30.96
CA HIS A 181 1.83 7.15 32.40
C HIS A 181 1.97 5.80 33.14
N GLU A 182 1.89 4.64 32.49
CA GLU A 182 1.96 3.35 33.22
C GLU A 182 3.06 2.36 32.81
N LEU A 183 4.09 2.79 32.07
CA LEU A 183 5.23 1.94 31.69
C LEU A 183 6.50 2.14 32.51
N HIS A 184 6.42 2.74 33.71
CA HIS A 184 7.60 3.02 34.56
C HIS A 184 7.64 2.27 35.91
N ARG A 185 6.93 1.15 36.08
CA ARG A 185 6.94 0.39 37.36
C ARG A 185 7.16 -1.12 37.29
N SER A 186 7.87 -1.63 36.28
CA SER A 186 8.38 -3.02 36.35
C SER A 186 9.64 -3.26 35.51
N LEU A 187 10.62 -2.37 35.63
CA LEU A 187 12.05 -2.63 35.47
C LEU A 187 12.75 -2.00 36.68
#